data_AF-A0A819YL22-F1
#
_entry.id   AF-A0A819YL22-F1
#
_cell.length_a   1.000
_cell.length_b   1.000
_cell.length_c   1.000
_cell.angle_alpha   90.00
_cell.angle_beta   90.00
_cell.angle_gamma   90.00
#
_symmetry.space_group_name_H-M   'P 1'
#
loop_
_entity.id
_entity.type
_entity.pdbx_description
1 polymer ?
#
loop_
_entity_poly.entity_id
_entity_poly.type
_entity_poly.pdbx_seq_one_letter_code
_entity_poly.pdbx_strand_id
1 'polypeptide(L)'
;MMDIEYTCPVVRKILDDPDKYVGQDICICGEAIQFGDISKVFTKVTDVPAIAKTLTEEEFRSGTEYMPKPVQNEIIAMFQWFQEYGYYGKDRDWTSGQKLTALNSFEQWLKRIGWNG
;
A
#
# COMPACT_ATOMS: atom_id res chain seq x y z
N MET A 1 2.75 -1.35 -0.04
CA MET A 1 2.36 -0.36 -1.07
C MET A 1 2.40 -1.03 -2.43
N MET A 2 1.46 -0.69 -3.30
CA MET A 2 1.37 -1.25 -4.64
C MET A 2 0.90 -0.16 -5.60
N ASP A 3 1.59 -0.07 -6.74
CA ASP A 3 1.21 0.77 -7.85
C ASP A 3 0.24 0.02 -8.75
N ILE A 4 -1.00 0.51 -8.82
CA ILE A 4 -2.13 -0.18 -9.44
C ILE A 4 -1.87 -0.55 -10.91
N GLU A 5 -1.03 0.21 -11.63
CA GLU A 5 -0.67 -0.06 -13.02
C GLU A 5 0.05 -1.41 -13.21
N TYR A 6 0.64 -1.97 -12.14
CA TYR A 6 1.28 -3.29 -12.20
C TYR A 6 0.33 -4.46 -12.00
N THR A 7 -0.93 -4.22 -11.67
CA THR A 7 -1.92 -5.31 -11.52
C THR A 7 -2.12 -6.06 -12.83
N CYS A 8 -2.31 -5.34 -13.95
CA CYS A 8 -2.50 -5.96 -15.27
C CYS A 8 -1.28 -6.79 -15.72
N PRO A 9 -0.02 -6.28 -15.66
CA PRO A 9 1.17 -7.09 -15.92
C PRO A 9 1.27 -8.37 -15.08
N VAL A 10 0.97 -8.30 -13.78
CA VAL A 10 0.99 -9.49 -12.90
C VAL A 10 -0.07 -10.49 -13.32
N VAL A 11 -1.31 -10.06 -13.54
CA VAL A 11 -2.41 -10.92 -13.99
C VAL A 11 -2.06 -11.57 -15.33
N ARG A 12 -1.49 -10.81 -16.28
CA ARG A 12 -1.02 -11.37 -17.55
C ARG A 12 0.01 -12.47 -17.35
N LYS A 13 1.01 -12.28 -16.48
CA LYS A 13 2.01 -13.31 -16.18
C LYS A 13 1.40 -14.59 -15.60
N ILE A 14 0.37 -14.46 -14.79
CA ILE A 14 -0.38 -15.61 -14.25
C ILE A 14 -1.13 -16.33 -15.37
N LEU A 15 -1.78 -15.60 -16.27
CA LEU A 15 -2.53 -16.16 -17.39
C LEU A 15 -1.64 -16.78 -18.48
N ASP A 16 -0.40 -16.31 -18.65
CA ASP A 16 0.56 -16.86 -19.60
C ASP A 16 1.10 -18.25 -19.15
N ASP A 17 0.99 -18.60 -17.86
CA ASP A 17 1.44 -19.88 -17.29
C ASP A 17 0.54 -20.34 -16.12
N PRO A 18 -0.75 -20.63 -16.36
CA PRO A 18 -1.72 -20.85 -15.29
C PRO A 18 -1.43 -22.08 -14.43
N ASP A 19 -0.86 -23.14 -15.02
CA ASP A 19 -0.51 -24.39 -14.31
C ASP A 19 0.54 -24.15 -13.21
N LYS A 20 1.43 -23.18 -13.43
CA LYS A 20 2.43 -22.78 -12.44
C LYS A 20 1.83 -22.05 -11.25
N TYR A 21 0.75 -21.29 -11.43
CA TYR A 21 0.23 -20.37 -10.43
C TYR A 21 -1.11 -20.80 -9.79
N VAL A 22 -1.76 -21.83 -10.33
CA VAL A 22 -3.01 -22.38 -9.78
C VAL A 22 -2.86 -22.70 -8.30
N GLY A 23 -3.85 -22.25 -7.50
CA GLY A 23 -3.88 -22.48 -6.05
C GLY A 23 -2.89 -21.67 -5.21
N GLN A 24 -2.12 -20.76 -5.82
CA GLN A 24 -1.20 -19.89 -5.07
C GLN A 24 -1.85 -18.56 -4.69
N ASP A 25 -1.52 -18.08 -3.50
CA ASP A 25 -1.81 -16.74 -3.04
C ASP A 25 -0.60 -15.82 -3.34
N ILE A 26 -0.73 -14.93 -4.31
CA ILE A 26 0.36 -14.03 -4.73
C ILE A 26 0.12 -12.62 -4.18
N CYS A 27 1.04 -12.14 -3.36
CA CYS A 27 0.99 -10.78 -2.80
C CYS A 27 1.61 -9.77 -3.78
N ILE A 28 0.82 -8.85 -4.30
CA ILE A 28 1.30 -7.79 -5.20
C ILE A 28 1.74 -6.59 -4.36
N CYS A 29 3.01 -6.58 -3.96
CA CYS A 29 3.59 -5.50 -3.15
C CYS A 29 4.92 -5.05 -3.74
N GLY A 30 5.03 -3.77 -4.08
CA GLY A 30 6.31 -3.19 -4.51
C GLY A 30 7.24 -2.90 -3.34
N GLU A 31 6.69 -2.53 -2.19
CA GLU A 31 7.45 -2.19 -0.99
C GLU A 31 6.58 -2.26 0.26
N ALA A 32 7.12 -2.81 1.34
CA ALA A 32 6.54 -2.70 2.69
C ALA A 32 7.21 -1.55 3.44
N ILE A 33 6.43 -0.53 3.82
CA ILE A 33 6.90 0.66 4.53
C ILE A 33 6.03 0.88 5.77
N GLN A 34 6.66 1.32 6.86
CA GLN A 34 5.93 1.74 8.07
C GLN A 34 5.22 3.06 7.80
N PHE A 35 3.98 3.24 8.29
CA PHE A 35 3.21 4.45 8.04
C PHE A 35 3.94 5.74 8.45
N GLY A 36 4.70 5.70 9.55
CA GLY A 36 5.51 6.84 10.01
C GLY A 36 6.63 7.26 9.04
N ASP A 37 7.13 6.32 8.24
CA ASP A 37 8.23 6.55 7.29
C ASP A 37 7.77 7.09 5.94
N ILE A 38 6.46 7.05 5.64
CA ILE A 38 5.90 7.58 4.38
C ILE A 38 6.26 9.07 4.21
N SER A 39 6.22 9.85 5.29
CA SER A 39 6.61 11.27 5.29
C SER A 39 8.06 11.51 4.86
N LYS A 40 8.97 10.59 5.20
CA LYS A 40 10.38 10.66 4.80
C LYS A 40 10.54 10.48 3.29
N VAL A 41 9.73 9.60 2.69
CA VAL A 41 9.77 9.38 1.23
C VAL A 41 9.25 10.61 0.49
N PHE A 42 8.14 11.22 0.94
CA PHE A 42 7.66 12.48 0.36
C PHE A 42 8.71 13.59 0.46
N THR A 43 9.33 13.75 1.64
CA THR A 43 10.40 14.73 1.85
C THR A 43 11.56 14.49 0.90
N LYS A 44 11.98 13.23 0.72
CA LYS A 44 13.07 12.87 -0.20
C LYS A 44 12.76 13.15 -1.66
N VAL A 45 11.50 13.04 -2.09
CA VAL A 45 11.10 13.25 -3.49
C VAL A 45 10.92 14.73 -3.82
N THR A 46 10.50 15.55 -2.87
CA THR A 46 10.15 16.97 -3.11
C THR A 46 11.09 17.98 -2.49
N ASP A 47 11.99 17.56 -1.61
CA ASP A 47 12.77 18.42 -0.72
C ASP A 47 11.91 19.30 0.21
N VAL A 48 10.60 19.04 0.31
CA VAL A 48 9.66 19.73 1.21
C VAL A 48 9.52 18.93 2.50
N PRO A 49 9.79 19.51 3.70
CA PRO A 49 9.62 18.80 4.96
C PRO A 49 8.18 18.32 5.19
N ALA A 50 7.99 17.01 5.31
CA ALA A 50 6.72 16.39 5.66
C ALA A 50 6.76 15.72 7.04
N ILE A 51 5.63 15.73 7.75
CA ILE A 51 5.48 15.17 9.10
C ILE A 51 4.39 14.11 9.09
N ALA A 52 4.67 12.95 9.66
CA ALA A 52 3.66 11.94 9.95
C ALA A 52 3.01 12.23 11.31
N LYS A 53 1.67 12.26 11.36
CA LYS A 53 0.88 12.36 12.59
C LYS A 53 -0.06 11.16 12.69
N THR A 54 0.00 10.44 13.80
CA THR A 54 -1.01 9.44 14.15
C THR A 54 -2.25 10.15 14.68
N LEU A 55 -3.43 9.82 14.15
CA LEU A 55 -4.70 10.38 14.59
C LEU A 55 -5.35 9.47 15.63
N THR A 56 -6.01 10.07 16.62
CA THR A 56 -7.01 9.33 17.41
C THR A 56 -8.25 9.03 16.56
N GLU A 57 -9.09 8.09 17.01
CA GLU A 57 -10.36 7.84 16.35
C GLU A 57 -11.23 9.09 16.31
N GLU A 58 -11.27 9.88 17.39
CA GLU A 58 -12.02 11.14 17.45
C GLU A 58 -11.50 12.15 16.42
N GLU A 59 -10.18 12.35 16.34
CA GLU A 59 -9.54 13.24 15.37
C GLU A 59 -9.82 12.79 13.93
N PHE A 60 -9.77 11.47 13.66
CA PHE A 60 -10.10 10.92 12.35
C PHE A 60 -11.56 11.18 11.99
N ARG A 61 -12.50 10.91 12.91
CA ARG A 61 -13.94 11.11 12.67
C ARG A 61 -14.29 12.57 12.45
N SER A 62 -13.75 13.47 13.26
CA SER A 62 -13.94 14.92 13.07
C SER A 62 -13.32 15.41 11.76
N GLY A 63 -12.13 14.91 11.39
CA GLY A 63 -11.49 15.24 10.12
C GLY A 63 -12.16 14.65 8.88
N THR A 64 -13.12 13.73 9.07
CA THR A 64 -13.78 12.98 7.98
C THR A 64 -15.31 13.04 8.04
N GLU A 65 -15.88 14.09 8.63
CA GLU A 65 -17.34 14.30 8.73
C GLU A 65 -18.07 14.26 7.38
N TYR A 66 -17.36 14.55 6.28
CA TYR A 66 -17.89 14.46 4.91
C TYR A 66 -18.16 13.00 4.46
N MET A 67 -17.59 12.00 5.14
CA MET A 67 -17.81 10.58 4.85
C MET A 67 -18.97 10.00 5.68
N PRO A 68 -19.81 9.12 5.11
CA PRO A 68 -20.82 8.39 5.88
C PRO A 68 -20.20 7.59 7.03
N LYS A 69 -20.87 7.57 8.20
CA LYS A 69 -20.40 6.81 9.39
C LYS A 69 -20.02 5.35 9.10
N PRO A 70 -20.76 4.58 8.27
CA PRO A 70 -20.34 3.22 7.94
C PRO A 70 -18.96 3.16 7.27
N VAL A 71 -18.66 4.08 6.35
CA VAL A 71 -17.36 4.14 5.66
C VAL A 71 -16.23 4.49 6.64
N GLN A 72 -16.47 5.43 7.56
CA GLN A 72 -15.50 5.75 8.61
C GLN A 72 -15.18 4.51 9.46
N ASN A 73 -16.20 3.74 9.85
CA ASN A 73 -16.03 2.53 10.65
C ASN A 73 -15.21 1.46 9.91
N GLU A 74 -15.46 1.24 8.63
CA GLU A 74 -14.69 0.30 7.81
C GLU A 74 -13.21 0.69 7.72
N ILE A 75 -12.92 1.99 7.53
CA ILE A 75 -11.55 2.47 7.46
C ILE A 75 -10.83 2.28 8.80
N ILE A 76 -11.47 2.62 9.92
CA ILE A 76 -10.90 2.42 11.27
C ILE A 76 -10.63 0.93 11.51
N ALA A 77 -11.60 0.06 11.21
CA ALA A 77 -11.46 -1.38 11.37
C ALA A 77 -10.32 -1.94 10.51
N MET A 78 -10.17 -1.47 9.27
CA MET A 78 -9.08 -1.87 8.38
C MET A 78 -7.70 -1.51 8.96
N PHE A 79 -7.53 -0.29 9.49
CA PHE A 79 -6.25 0.10 10.11
C PHE A 79 -5.96 -0.64 11.42
N GLN A 80 -6.99 -0.89 12.24
CA GLN A 80 -6.85 -1.74 13.43
C GLN A 80 -6.41 -3.16 13.04
N TRP A 81 -7.00 -3.71 11.98
CA TRP A 81 -6.62 -5.01 11.45
C TRP A 81 -5.16 -5.02 10.94
N PHE A 82 -4.72 -3.98 10.24
CA PHE A 82 -3.30 -3.86 9.83
C PHE A 82 -2.33 -3.78 11.01
N GLN A 83 -2.72 -3.13 12.12
CA GLN A 83 -1.88 -3.08 13.31
C GLN A 83 -1.76 -4.45 14.00
N GLU A 84 -2.86 -5.19 14.08
CA GLU A 84 -2.90 -6.46 14.78
C GLU A 84 -2.29 -7.60 13.95
N TYR A 85 -2.61 -7.66 12.66
CA TYR A 85 -2.30 -8.79 11.78
C TYR A 85 -1.26 -8.46 10.69
N GLY A 86 -1.01 -7.18 10.40
CA GLY A 86 -0.22 -6.76 9.24
C GLY A 86 -0.99 -6.87 7.93
N TYR A 87 -0.70 -6.01 6.95
CA TYR A 87 -1.44 -5.95 5.68
C TYR A 87 -1.53 -7.29 4.94
N TYR A 88 -0.44 -8.05 4.88
CA TYR A 88 -0.41 -9.38 4.26
C TYR A 88 -0.52 -10.53 5.27
N GLY A 89 -0.66 -10.26 6.57
CA GLY A 89 -0.39 -11.26 7.60
C GLY A 89 1.10 -11.38 7.93
N LYS A 90 1.41 -11.72 9.17
CA LYS A 90 2.80 -11.81 9.69
C LYS A 90 3.63 -12.92 9.03
N ASP A 91 2.98 -13.97 8.54
CA ASP A 91 3.64 -15.18 8.04
C ASP A 91 3.68 -15.27 6.50
N ARG A 92 3.12 -14.29 5.77
CA ARG A 92 3.07 -14.33 4.30
C ARG A 92 4.29 -13.70 3.66
N ASP A 93 4.76 -14.32 2.57
CA ASP A 93 5.76 -13.74 1.68
C ASP A 93 5.15 -12.62 0.82
N TRP A 94 5.22 -11.39 1.34
CA TRP A 94 4.78 -10.19 0.62
C TRP A 94 5.63 -9.89 -0.63
N THR A 95 6.82 -10.48 -0.78
CA THR A 95 7.70 -10.29 -1.95
C THR A 95 7.34 -11.18 -3.14
N SER A 96 6.37 -12.08 -2.98
CA SER A 96 5.94 -13.03 -4.01
C SER A 96 5.65 -12.36 -5.37
N GLY A 97 4.94 -11.23 -5.39
CA GLY A 97 4.68 -10.48 -6.62
C GLY A 97 5.92 -9.86 -7.27
N GLN A 98 6.94 -9.48 -6.48
CA GLN A 98 8.21 -8.94 -7.01
C GLN A 98 8.98 -9.98 -7.83
N LYS A 99 8.74 -11.28 -7.60
CA LYS A 99 9.33 -12.38 -8.38
C LYS A 99 8.68 -12.53 -9.77
N LEU A 100 7.48 -11.99 -9.97
CA LEU A 100 6.75 -12.07 -11.25
C LEU A 100 7.08 -10.88 -12.16
N THR A 101 7.23 -9.69 -11.59
CA THR A 101 7.54 -8.46 -12.33
C THR A 101 8.27 -7.46 -11.43
N ALA A 102 9.06 -6.58 -12.03
CA ALA A 102 9.65 -5.45 -11.32
C ALA A 102 8.55 -4.46 -10.91
N LEU A 103 8.10 -4.55 -9.66
CA LEU A 103 7.14 -3.64 -9.04
C LEU A 103 7.86 -2.40 -8.53
N ASN A 104 7.25 -1.22 -8.67
CA ASN A 104 7.81 0.02 -8.15
C ASN A 104 7.77 0.08 -6.62
N SER A 105 8.84 0.57 -6.00
CA SER A 105 8.79 1.10 -4.65
C SER A 105 7.92 2.37 -4.59
N PHE A 106 7.56 2.83 -3.39
CA PHE A 106 6.76 4.03 -3.24
C PHE A 106 7.49 5.27 -3.78
N GLU A 107 8.82 5.37 -3.56
CA GLU A 107 9.66 6.44 -4.11
C GLU A 107 9.69 6.41 -5.65
N GLN A 108 9.86 5.24 -6.24
CA GLN A 108 9.89 5.08 -7.70
C GLN A 108 8.57 5.51 -8.32
N TRP A 109 7.45 5.13 -7.70
CA TRP A 109 6.13 5.53 -8.15
C TRP A 109 5.95 7.05 -8.09
N LEU A 110 6.28 7.71 -6.97
CA LEU A 110 6.19 9.17 -6.83
C LEU A 110 6.99 9.92 -7.90
N LYS A 111 8.22 9.47 -8.18
CA LYS A 111 9.06 10.04 -9.24
C LYS A 111 8.45 9.83 -10.63
N ARG A 112 7.89 8.65 -10.89
CA ARG A 112 7.28 8.31 -12.20
C ARG A 112 6.07 9.18 -12.49
N ILE A 113 5.20 9.40 -11.50
CA ILE A 113 3.99 10.23 -11.67
C ILE A 113 4.30 11.73 -11.64
N GLY A 114 5.55 12.12 -11.37
CA GLY A 114 5.95 13.53 -11.26
C GLY A 114 5.32 14.24 -10.07
N TRP A 115 5.12 13.55 -8.95
CA TRP A 115 4.54 14.16 -7.74
C TRP A 115 5.44 15.28 -7.21
N ASN A 116 4.84 16.44 -6.92
CA ASN A 116 5.56 17.67 -6.57
C ASN A 116 5.02 18.40 -5.33
N GLY A 117 4.12 17.79 -4.55
CA GLY A 117 3.46 18.41 -3.39
C GLY A 117 1.97 18.59 -3.61
#